data_AF-A0A7U2ERB6-F1
#
_entry.id   AF-A0A7U2ERB6-F1
#
_cell.length_a   1.000
_cell.length_b   1.000
_cell.length_c   1.000
_cell.angle_alpha   90.00
_cell.angle_beta   90.00
_cell.angle_gamma   90.00
#
_symmetry.space_group_name_H-M   'P 1'
#
loop_
_entity.id
_entity.type
_entity.pdbx_description
1 polymer ?
#
loop_
_entity_poly.entity_id
_entity_poly.type
_entity_poly.pdbx_seq_one_letter_code
_entity_poly.pdbx_strand_id
1 'polypeptide(L)'
;MFGCATSPIAALLERLTMNRTRMSPGAGKTPTDLELPTTPAPNKSKSSASAPSSPKSPRNPANTFWIHEQQKRVILHHLAEWALNHESCLHFHGKISLESQSVRRSGHLELGKPIKCILTDSTFTDARQIIVVKLFPPQEYATPEERDDDASRRDSMELIGTGPNYQQPNLRVREGRAESRPNSASKARRHYKLVIRCGAGWMSARDYFSKLYISRLDVQLNNPVGRLEHDEHLTHRSRALGPAATDDDSVTIRPLFHAFQKLPAELKELILMTAAGLSGSYDLRSDDYGTLQPGGKDRAAISLSTLFRVSKNITDHLQTHIYHSTDFHFGLTGFTNFLWQSGPEKRHEIRRLTFHFGKLALLHCIRWLAPDAIFLLFEPPVATNPRSLQYFWRCQIQDLVKDLHLFTLTVDIKQIDRTDLPMMIAIMKSAFGSIEKLRFVETDNKGITTPVTLDDKRLSELRKKHTWRQMCLEYYEAHRVHSYFYKFELLKGQVEDLEAIMAKENTFFNTPFSPLVPREEFPASA
;
A
#
# COMPACT_ATOMS: atom_id res chain seq x y z
N MET A 1 -18.13 -26.49 10.80
CA MET A 1 -18.24 -25.67 9.58
C MET A 1 -17.45 -24.39 9.82
N PHE A 2 -16.21 -24.31 9.35
CA PHE A 2 -15.48 -23.04 9.28
C PHE A 2 -15.58 -22.58 7.84
N GLY A 3 -16.57 -21.73 7.57
CA GLY A 3 -16.61 -21.00 6.32
C GLY A 3 -15.38 -20.09 6.28
N CYS A 4 -14.58 -20.20 5.22
CA CYS A 4 -13.68 -19.14 4.83
C CYS A 4 -14.54 -17.93 4.48
N ALA A 5 -14.89 -17.12 5.49
CA ALA A 5 -15.22 -15.73 5.25
C ALA A 5 -13.90 -15.12 4.73
N THR A 6 -13.87 -14.86 3.43
CA THR A 6 -12.80 -14.10 2.80
C THR A 6 -12.62 -12.81 3.59
N SER A 7 -11.53 -12.74 4.35
CA SER A 7 -11.05 -11.49 4.91
C SER A 7 -11.00 -10.47 3.75
N PRO A 8 -11.44 -9.21 3.95
CA PRO A 8 -11.27 -8.17 2.94
C PRO A 8 -9.81 -7.96 2.52
N ILE A 9 -8.85 -8.53 3.27
CA ILE A 9 -7.42 -8.57 2.92
C ILE A 9 -7.09 -9.72 1.95
N ALA A 10 -7.80 -10.85 2.02
CA ALA A 10 -7.62 -12.00 1.11
C ALA A 10 -8.04 -11.66 -0.33
N ALA A 11 -9.15 -10.93 -0.50
CA ALA A 11 -9.57 -10.40 -1.81
C ALA A 11 -8.62 -9.30 -2.35
N LEU A 12 -7.79 -8.71 -1.49
CA LEU A 12 -6.86 -7.63 -1.85
C LEU A 12 -5.53 -8.16 -2.39
N LEU A 13 -5.04 -9.31 -1.90
CA LEU A 13 -3.74 -9.88 -2.27
C LEU A 13 -3.81 -10.88 -3.44
N GLU A 14 -4.96 -11.51 -3.68
CA GLU A 14 -5.20 -12.36 -4.87
C GLU A 14 -5.08 -11.53 -6.17
N ARG A 15 -5.36 -10.22 -6.12
CA ARG A 15 -5.16 -9.29 -7.24
C ARG A 15 -3.73 -8.76 -7.39
N LEU A 16 -2.88 -8.88 -6.37
CA LEU A 16 -1.48 -8.39 -6.41
C LEU A 16 -0.50 -9.45 -6.94
N THR A 17 -0.85 -10.74 -6.89
CA THR A 17 -0.01 -11.84 -7.37
C THR A 17 -0.31 -12.28 -8.82
N MET A 18 -1.42 -11.84 -9.42
CA MET A 18 -1.83 -12.24 -10.78
C MET A 18 -1.26 -11.41 -11.94
N ASN A 19 -0.35 -10.46 -11.70
CA ASN A 19 0.35 -9.74 -12.78
C ASN A 19 1.76 -10.29 -13.07
N ARG A 20 1.86 -11.61 -13.19
CA ARG A 20 3.07 -12.28 -13.71
C ARG A 20 2.68 -13.15 -14.91
N THR A 21 2.77 -12.56 -16.10
CA THR A 21 2.97 -13.22 -17.41
C THR A 21 2.20 -14.53 -17.65
N ARG A 22 0.99 -14.41 -18.20
CA ARG A 22 0.37 -15.49 -18.98
C ARG A 22 0.94 -15.48 -20.39
N MET A 23 2.17 -16.01 -20.55
CA MET A 23 2.68 -16.42 -21.85
C MET A 23 1.92 -17.69 -22.25
N SER A 24 1.12 -17.57 -23.31
CA SER A 24 0.43 -18.68 -23.95
C SER A 24 1.48 -19.62 -24.60
N PRO A 25 1.43 -20.94 -24.40
CA PRO A 25 2.23 -21.85 -25.19
C PRO A 25 1.64 -21.95 -26.60
N GLY A 26 2.45 -21.58 -27.59
CA GLY A 26 2.15 -21.76 -29.00
C GLY A 26 1.99 -23.23 -29.34
N ALA A 27 0.87 -23.56 -30.00
CA ALA A 27 0.72 -24.82 -30.71
C ALA A 27 1.45 -24.71 -32.05
N GLY A 28 2.53 -25.46 -32.18
CA GLY A 28 3.20 -25.70 -33.45
C GLY A 28 2.36 -26.59 -34.35
N LYS A 29 2.32 -26.26 -35.64
CA LYS A 29 2.18 -27.22 -36.74
C LYS A 29 3.15 -26.85 -37.85
N THR A 30 3.99 -27.83 -38.16
CA THR A 30 4.98 -27.93 -39.24
C THR A 30 4.30 -28.12 -40.62
N PRO A 31 5.05 -28.13 -41.73
CA PRO A 31 4.70 -27.48 -42.99
C PRO A 31 4.22 -28.45 -44.08
N THR A 32 3.66 -27.91 -45.15
CA THR A 32 3.46 -28.63 -46.41
C THR A 32 3.88 -27.72 -47.56
N ASP A 33 5.12 -27.91 -47.99
CA ASP A 33 5.55 -28.26 -49.36
C ASP A 33 4.81 -27.73 -50.61
N LEU A 34 5.66 -27.39 -51.60
CA LEU A 34 5.45 -27.34 -53.07
C LEU A 34 4.72 -26.09 -53.57
N GLU A 35 5.24 -25.26 -54.50
CA GLU A 35 5.97 -25.53 -55.74
C GLU A 35 6.69 -24.25 -56.24
N LEU A 36 7.93 -24.40 -56.72
CA LEU A 36 8.49 -23.59 -57.81
C LEU A 36 8.10 -24.30 -59.12
N PRO A 37 7.81 -23.62 -60.24
CA PRO A 37 8.90 -23.14 -61.12
C PRO A 37 8.45 -21.84 -61.87
N THR A 38 9.13 -21.14 -62.76
CA THR A 38 10.26 -21.41 -63.67
C THR A 38 10.73 -20.04 -64.18
N THR A 39 12.04 -19.88 -64.37
CA THR A 39 12.63 -18.79 -65.17
C THR A 39 12.41 -19.05 -66.66
N PRO A 40 12.30 -18.00 -67.50
CA PRO A 40 13.16 -18.02 -68.69
C PRO A 40 13.85 -16.67 -68.94
N ALA A 41 15.12 -16.77 -69.34
CA ALA A 41 15.86 -15.74 -70.06
C ALA A 41 15.82 -16.05 -71.58
N PRO A 42 16.48 -15.29 -72.47
CA PRO A 42 16.61 -13.84 -72.60
C PRO A 42 16.10 -13.39 -74.00
N ASN A 43 15.91 -12.09 -74.25
CA ASN A 43 16.12 -11.57 -75.61
C ASN A 43 16.50 -10.09 -75.64
N LYS A 44 17.53 -9.81 -76.45
CA LYS A 44 18.12 -8.51 -76.75
C LYS A 44 17.30 -7.79 -77.82
N SER A 45 17.09 -6.47 -77.66
CA SER A 45 17.27 -5.51 -78.76
C SER A 45 17.21 -4.05 -78.27
N LYS A 46 18.08 -3.25 -78.87
CA LYS A 46 18.34 -1.82 -78.71
C LYS A 46 17.12 -0.93 -79.02
N SER A 47 16.96 0.17 -78.29
CA SER A 47 16.85 1.54 -78.86
C SER A 47 16.61 2.59 -77.78
N SER A 48 17.27 3.74 -77.95
CA SER A 48 17.17 4.98 -77.17
C SER A 48 15.79 5.65 -77.23
N ALA A 49 15.30 6.18 -76.10
CA ALA A 49 14.74 7.54 -75.97
C ALA A 49 14.02 7.76 -74.62
N SER A 50 14.28 8.92 -74.00
CA SER A 50 13.47 9.67 -73.02
C SER A 50 12.86 8.94 -71.80
N ALA A 51 13.35 9.31 -70.62
CA ALA A 51 12.77 8.97 -69.32
C ALA A 51 11.28 9.41 -69.21
N PRO A 52 10.34 8.48 -68.92
CA PRO A 52 9.02 8.85 -68.44
C PRO A 52 9.06 9.00 -66.91
N SER A 53 8.36 10.01 -66.40
CA SER A 53 8.11 10.23 -64.98
C SER A 53 7.68 8.93 -64.28
N SER A 54 8.43 8.51 -63.27
CA SER A 54 8.10 7.37 -62.43
C SER A 54 6.66 7.50 -61.90
N PRO A 55 5.78 6.51 -62.11
CA PRO A 55 4.48 6.49 -61.45
C PRO A 55 4.75 6.34 -59.95
N LYS A 56 4.16 7.23 -59.14
CA LYS A 56 4.19 7.13 -57.67
C LYS A 56 3.72 5.72 -57.29
N SER A 57 4.63 4.92 -56.72
CA SER A 57 4.32 3.59 -56.19
C SER A 57 3.09 3.67 -55.28
N PRO A 58 2.11 2.75 -55.40
CA PRO A 58 0.94 2.77 -54.54
C PRO A 58 1.40 2.67 -53.08
N ARG A 59 1.10 3.70 -52.28
CA ARG A 59 1.37 3.70 -50.84
C ARG A 59 0.63 2.52 -50.23
N ASN A 60 1.36 1.53 -49.73
CA ASN A 60 0.77 0.39 -49.03
C ASN A 60 -0.06 0.88 -47.83
N PRO A 61 -1.40 0.71 -47.85
CA PRO A 61 -2.28 1.21 -46.79
C PRO A 61 -2.00 0.57 -45.43
N ALA A 62 -1.42 -0.64 -45.40
CA ALA A 62 -1.03 -1.32 -44.17
C ALA A 62 0.13 -0.59 -43.45
N ASN A 63 1.07 0.00 -44.21
CA ASN A 63 2.20 0.73 -43.63
C ASN A 63 1.76 2.06 -43.01
N THR A 64 0.79 2.75 -43.64
CA THR A 64 0.23 3.98 -43.08
C THR A 64 -0.53 3.75 -41.77
N PHE A 65 -1.21 2.61 -41.63
CA PHE A 65 -1.89 2.24 -40.39
C PHE A 65 -0.88 2.00 -39.26
N TRP A 66 0.18 1.24 -39.53
CA TRP A 66 1.21 0.92 -38.55
C TRP A 66 1.97 2.16 -38.07
N ILE A 67 2.39 3.04 -38.99
CA ILE A 67 3.03 4.32 -38.66
C ILE A 67 2.12 5.16 -37.76
N HIS A 68 0.83 5.21 -38.08
CA HIS A 68 -0.14 5.96 -37.30
C HIS A 68 -0.31 5.39 -35.88
N GLU A 69 -0.44 4.06 -35.76
CA GLU A 69 -0.54 3.40 -34.46
C GLU A 69 0.69 3.66 -33.58
N GLN A 70 1.88 3.67 -34.18
CA GLN A 70 3.11 4.02 -33.47
C GLN A 70 3.11 5.49 -33.01
N GLN A 71 2.70 6.43 -33.86
CA GLN A 71 2.59 7.85 -33.48
C GLN A 71 1.58 8.07 -32.33
N LYS A 72 0.47 7.34 -32.37
CA LYS A 72 -0.55 7.34 -31.32
C LYS A 72 0.03 6.87 -29.98
N ARG A 73 0.75 5.74 -29.97
CA ARG A 73 1.41 5.20 -28.77
C ARG A 73 2.41 6.18 -28.17
N VAL A 74 3.22 6.83 -29.01
CA VAL A 74 4.20 7.83 -28.59
C VAL A 74 3.54 9.03 -27.92
N ILE A 75 2.46 9.55 -28.50
CA ILE A 75 1.74 10.69 -27.90
C ILE A 75 1.00 10.33 -26.63
N LEU A 76 0.38 9.15 -26.57
CA LEU A 76 -0.24 8.67 -25.33
C LEU A 76 0.79 8.50 -24.21
N HIS A 77 1.99 8.02 -24.54
CA HIS A 77 3.11 7.97 -23.60
C HIS A 77 3.47 9.37 -23.09
N HIS A 78 3.66 10.35 -23.98
CA HIS A 78 3.97 11.73 -23.57
C HIS A 78 2.83 12.38 -22.77
N LEU A 79 1.57 12.12 -23.12
CA LEU A 79 0.41 12.58 -22.36
C LEU A 79 0.34 11.92 -20.98
N ALA A 80 0.71 10.64 -20.86
CA ALA A 80 0.79 9.95 -19.58
C ALA A 80 1.90 10.53 -18.70
N GLU A 81 3.10 10.77 -19.26
CA GLU A 81 4.18 11.45 -18.55
C GLU A 81 3.78 12.86 -18.10
N TRP A 82 3.07 13.61 -18.95
CA TRP A 82 2.49 14.90 -18.58
C TRP A 82 1.47 14.75 -17.44
N ALA A 83 0.52 13.82 -17.54
CA ALA A 83 -0.54 13.63 -16.54
C ALA A 83 0.01 13.19 -15.17
N LEU A 84 1.19 12.57 -15.13
CA LEU A 84 1.89 12.18 -13.89
C LEU A 84 2.68 13.33 -13.25
N ASN A 85 3.17 14.29 -14.05
CA ASN A 85 4.13 15.31 -13.60
C ASN A 85 3.60 16.75 -13.61
N HIS A 86 2.41 17.01 -14.16
CA HIS A 86 1.89 18.36 -14.35
C HIS A 86 1.10 18.88 -13.15
N GLU A 87 0.99 20.19 -12.99
CA GLU A 87 -0.01 20.79 -12.10
C GLU A 87 -1.40 20.77 -12.76
N SER A 88 -1.98 19.58 -12.98
CA SER A 88 -3.40 19.47 -13.32
C SER A 88 -4.25 20.10 -12.22
N CYS A 89 -5.44 20.60 -12.56
CA CYS A 89 -6.34 21.21 -11.59
C CYS A 89 -6.56 20.28 -10.39
N LEU A 90 -6.48 20.82 -9.16
CA LEU A 90 -6.68 20.09 -7.90
C LEU A 90 -8.05 19.39 -7.81
N HIS A 91 -8.99 19.78 -8.66
CA HIS A 91 -10.39 19.39 -8.55
C HIS A 91 -10.87 18.56 -9.74
N PHE A 92 -10.06 18.42 -10.81
CA PHE A 92 -10.49 17.70 -12.00
C PHE A 92 -9.99 16.26 -12.00
N HIS A 93 -10.91 15.31 -12.10
CA HIS A 93 -10.62 13.89 -12.31
C HIS A 93 -11.31 13.42 -13.60
N GLY A 94 -10.55 12.85 -14.53
CA GLY A 94 -11.11 12.46 -15.82
C GLY A 94 -10.15 11.70 -16.73
N LYS A 95 -10.49 11.61 -18.01
CA LYS A 95 -9.68 10.99 -19.07
C LYS A 95 -9.58 11.92 -20.28
N ILE A 96 -8.40 11.99 -20.89
CA ILE A 96 -8.22 12.51 -22.25
C ILE A 96 -8.03 11.32 -23.17
N SER A 97 -8.90 11.18 -24.16
CA SER A 97 -8.82 10.14 -25.18
C SER A 97 -8.54 10.74 -26.55
N LEU A 98 -7.71 10.10 -27.36
CA LEU A 98 -7.48 10.55 -28.73
C LEU A 98 -8.72 10.29 -29.59
N GLU A 99 -9.15 11.28 -30.39
CA GLU A 99 -10.33 11.13 -31.25
C GLU A 99 -10.02 10.18 -32.42
N SER A 100 -10.75 9.06 -32.52
CA SER A 100 -10.55 8.00 -33.53
C SER A 100 -10.65 8.50 -34.98
N GLN A 101 -11.35 9.62 -35.24
CA GLN A 101 -11.48 10.23 -36.56
C GLN A 101 -10.35 11.23 -36.91
N SER A 102 -9.68 11.80 -35.90
CA SER A 102 -8.55 12.72 -36.13
C SER A 102 -7.39 12.00 -36.85
N VAL A 103 -7.25 10.72 -36.57
CA VAL A 103 -6.31 9.74 -37.13
C VAL A 103 -6.36 9.62 -38.66
N ARG A 104 -7.56 9.76 -39.27
CA ARG A 104 -7.75 9.50 -40.70
C ARG A 104 -7.64 10.74 -41.59
N ARG A 105 -7.74 11.94 -41.01
CA ARG A 105 -7.82 13.22 -41.77
C ARG A 105 -6.75 14.24 -41.37
N SER A 106 -6.12 14.09 -40.20
CA SER A 106 -5.07 14.99 -39.72
C SER A 106 -3.69 14.44 -40.08
N GLY A 107 -2.78 15.32 -40.49
CA GLY A 107 -1.36 14.97 -40.68
C GLY A 107 -0.70 14.43 -39.40
N HIS A 108 0.54 13.96 -39.56
CA HIS A 108 1.37 13.34 -38.51
C HIS A 108 1.13 13.87 -37.10
N LEU A 109 0.80 12.96 -36.18
CA LEU A 109 0.64 13.29 -34.77
C LEU A 109 2.04 13.56 -34.19
N GLU A 110 2.32 14.81 -33.82
CA GLU A 110 3.61 15.27 -33.30
C GLU A 110 3.43 16.24 -32.13
N LEU A 111 4.44 16.33 -31.26
CA LEU A 111 4.47 17.33 -30.19
C LEU A 111 4.42 18.76 -30.76
N GLY A 112 3.75 19.66 -30.05
CA GLY A 112 3.54 21.07 -30.44
C GLY A 112 2.44 21.28 -31.49
N LYS A 113 1.99 20.24 -32.19
CA LYS A 113 0.88 20.31 -33.15
C LYS A 113 -0.48 20.16 -32.45
N PRO A 114 -1.54 20.79 -32.99
CA PRO A 114 -2.88 20.69 -32.43
C PRO A 114 -3.47 19.30 -32.68
N ILE A 115 -3.89 18.62 -31.61
CA ILE A 115 -4.48 17.28 -31.63
C ILE A 115 -5.89 17.36 -31.08
N LYS A 116 -6.85 16.76 -31.77
CA LYS A 116 -8.23 16.64 -31.27
C LYS A 116 -8.34 15.46 -30.32
N CYS A 117 -8.86 15.72 -29.13
CA CYS A 117 -9.08 14.74 -28.09
C CYS A 117 -10.51 14.84 -27.56
N ILE A 118 -10.96 13.79 -26.87
CA ILE A 118 -12.20 13.75 -26.13
C ILE A 118 -11.83 13.81 -24.64
N LEU A 119 -12.33 14.83 -23.95
CA LEU A 119 -12.25 14.95 -22.51
C LEU A 119 -13.50 14.33 -21.88
N THR A 120 -13.29 13.41 -20.96
CA THR A 120 -14.34 12.78 -20.15
C THR A 120 -14.06 13.06 -18.69
N ASP A 121 -15.04 13.50 -17.93
CA ASP A 121 -14.93 13.68 -16.48
C ASP A 121 -15.43 12.41 -15.78
N SER A 122 -14.74 12.01 -14.71
CA SER A 122 -15.12 10.84 -13.92
C SER A 122 -16.40 11.04 -13.12
N THR A 123 -16.73 12.28 -12.77
CA THR A 123 -17.97 12.63 -12.07
C THR A 123 -19.16 12.84 -13.01
N PHE A 124 -18.89 13.13 -14.28
CA PHE A 124 -19.89 13.34 -15.33
C PHE A 124 -19.48 12.60 -16.59
N THR A 125 -19.65 11.28 -16.59
CA THR A 125 -19.32 10.42 -17.73
C THR A 125 -20.13 10.74 -18.98
N ASP A 126 -21.32 11.32 -18.79
CA ASP A 126 -22.26 11.68 -19.84
C ASP A 126 -22.00 13.08 -20.42
N ALA A 127 -20.96 13.78 -19.95
CA ALA A 127 -20.56 15.11 -20.40
C ALA A 127 -19.20 15.08 -21.12
N ARG A 128 -19.09 14.23 -22.14
CA ARG A 128 -17.91 14.11 -23.02
C ARG A 128 -17.81 15.32 -23.93
N GLN A 129 -16.62 15.89 -24.05
CA GLN A 129 -16.38 17.09 -24.86
C GLN A 129 -15.17 16.93 -25.76
N ILE A 130 -15.28 17.39 -27.02
CA ILE A 130 -14.12 17.52 -27.91
C ILE A 130 -13.29 18.72 -27.45
N ILE A 131 -12.01 18.48 -27.19
CA ILE A 131 -11.00 19.50 -26.92
C ILE A 131 -9.90 19.42 -27.97
N VAL A 132 -9.23 20.55 -28.22
CA VAL A 132 -8.02 20.57 -29.05
C VAL A 132 -6.86 20.91 -28.16
N VAL A 133 -5.83 20.06 -28.14
CA VAL A 133 -4.69 20.17 -27.26
C VAL A 133 -3.39 20.34 -28.04
N LYS A 134 -2.41 21.04 -27.47
CA LYS A 134 -1.02 21.03 -27.93
C LYS A 134 -0.14 20.64 -26.75
N LEU A 135 0.60 19.55 -26.91
CA LEU A 135 1.56 19.07 -25.92
C LEU A 135 2.96 19.45 -26.38
N PHE A 136 3.63 20.34 -25.64
CA PHE A 136 5.00 20.73 -25.91
C PHE A 136 5.99 19.83 -25.17
N PRO A 137 7.15 19.51 -25.78
CA PRO A 137 8.19 18.75 -25.11
C PRO A 137 8.67 19.48 -23.84
N PRO A 138 9.29 18.76 -22.90
CA PRO A 138 9.77 19.37 -21.68
C PRO A 138 10.83 20.43 -21.99
N GLN A 139 10.58 21.66 -21.56
CA GLN A 139 11.60 22.70 -21.63
C GLN A 139 12.59 22.49 -20.49
N GLU A 140 13.87 22.42 -20.82
CA GLU A 140 14.93 22.60 -19.85
C GLU A 140 14.95 24.07 -19.49
N TYR A 141 14.40 24.40 -18.33
CA TYR A 141 14.62 25.72 -17.76
C TYR A 141 16.11 25.81 -17.41
N ALA A 142 16.89 26.44 -18.29
CA ALA A 142 18.17 26.99 -17.90
C ALA A 142 17.91 27.93 -16.72
N THR A 143 18.58 27.66 -15.60
CA THR A 143 18.56 28.54 -14.43
C THR A 143 18.90 29.96 -14.86
N PRO A 144 18.18 31.01 -14.43
CA PRO A 144 18.41 32.39 -14.86
C PRO A 144 19.72 33.03 -14.40
N GLU A 145 20.75 32.26 -14.04
CA GLU A 145 21.99 32.78 -13.45
C GLU A 145 23.08 33.11 -14.48
N GLU A 146 22.82 33.02 -15.80
CA GLU A 146 23.78 33.42 -16.85
C GLU A 146 23.15 34.31 -17.92
N ARG A 147 22.56 35.44 -17.51
CA ARG A 147 22.39 36.60 -18.39
C ARG A 147 22.69 37.88 -17.62
N ASP A 148 23.95 38.02 -17.24
CA ASP A 148 24.55 39.35 -17.12
C ASP A 148 25.27 39.69 -18.43
N ASP A 149 25.20 40.99 -18.75
CA ASP A 149 25.90 41.69 -19.83
C ASP A 149 25.45 41.40 -21.27
N ASP A 150 24.46 42.15 -21.75
CA ASP A 150 24.66 43.12 -22.86
C ASP A 150 23.32 43.64 -23.41
N ALA A 151 22.62 44.50 -22.65
CA ALA A 151 21.55 45.35 -23.17
C ALA A 151 21.35 46.60 -22.32
N SER A 152 22.43 47.35 -22.11
CA SER A 152 22.29 48.77 -21.76
C SER A 152 22.12 49.57 -23.05
N ARG A 153 20.88 49.99 -23.35
CA ARG A 153 20.58 51.33 -23.93
C ARG A 153 19.12 51.49 -24.33
N ARG A 154 18.53 52.49 -23.66
CA ARG A 154 17.50 53.44 -24.09
C ARG A 154 16.03 53.09 -23.86
N ASP A 155 15.38 54.13 -23.34
CA ASP A 155 13.96 54.42 -23.23
C ASP A 155 13.17 53.74 -22.11
N SER A 156 13.22 54.39 -20.95
CA SER A 156 12.04 54.51 -20.09
C SER A 156 12.02 55.89 -19.43
N MET A 157 11.22 56.80 -19.99
CA MET A 157 10.48 57.76 -19.17
C MET A 157 9.37 56.98 -18.46
N GLU A 158 9.22 57.14 -17.14
CA GLU A 158 8.04 57.80 -16.55
C GLU A 158 8.03 57.70 -15.00
N LEU A 159 7.82 58.89 -14.42
CA LEU A 159 7.11 59.27 -13.20
C LEU A 159 7.18 58.45 -11.89
N ILE A 160 7.98 59.01 -10.98
CA ILE A 160 7.57 59.61 -9.69
C ILE A 160 6.19 59.20 -9.14
N GLY A 161 6.22 58.37 -8.09
CA GLY A 161 5.14 58.18 -7.14
C GLY A 161 5.70 58.16 -5.72
N THR A 162 5.64 59.31 -5.06
CA THR A 162 6.02 59.59 -3.67
C THR A 162 5.14 58.90 -2.63
N GLY A 163 5.73 58.31 -1.60
CA GLY A 163 5.04 57.97 -0.34
C GLY A 163 5.95 57.29 0.68
N PRO A 164 5.89 57.62 1.99
CA PRO A 164 7.11 57.82 2.78
C PRO A 164 7.44 56.70 3.78
N ASN A 165 8.76 56.50 3.93
CA ASN A 165 9.50 56.42 5.19
C ASN A 165 8.90 55.62 6.37
N TYR A 166 9.44 54.41 6.59
CA TYR A 166 9.76 53.94 7.93
C TYR A 166 11.24 53.59 7.99
N GLN A 167 11.95 54.32 8.84
CA GLN A 167 13.37 54.14 9.12
C GLN A 167 13.58 53.00 10.13
N GLN A 168 14.57 52.16 9.79
CA GLN A 168 15.61 51.55 10.67
C GLN A 168 15.29 50.34 11.56
N PRO A 169 16.31 49.56 11.98
CA PRO A 169 17.71 49.49 11.50
C PRO A 169 18.21 48.07 11.18
N ASN A 170 19.31 48.08 10.43
CA ASN A 170 20.24 46.97 10.24
C ASN A 170 20.72 46.37 11.57
N LEU A 171 20.63 45.04 11.69
CA LEU A 171 21.56 44.24 12.49
C LEU A 171 22.15 43.15 11.60
N ARG A 172 23.35 43.44 11.08
CA ARG A 172 24.28 42.45 10.57
C ARG A 172 24.84 41.68 11.77
N VAL A 173 24.55 40.39 11.85
CA VAL A 173 25.43 39.44 12.52
C VAL A 173 25.94 38.49 11.45
N ARG A 174 27.24 38.61 11.21
CA ARG A 174 28.05 37.79 10.31
C ARG A 174 28.76 36.76 11.18
N GLU A 175 28.22 35.54 11.22
CA GLU A 175 28.93 34.31 11.58
C GLU A 175 28.44 33.28 10.56
N GLY A 176 29.25 32.65 9.73
CA GLY A 176 30.58 32.15 10.01
C GLY A 176 30.53 30.67 10.38
N ARG A 177 29.83 29.82 9.62
CA ARG A 177 30.12 28.38 9.63
C ARG A 177 29.77 27.71 8.31
N ALA A 178 30.82 27.21 7.67
CA ALA A 178 30.75 26.29 6.56
C ALA A 178 30.15 24.97 7.05
N GLU A 179 28.95 24.65 6.60
CA GLU A 179 28.47 23.28 6.56
C GLU A 179 28.01 23.00 5.14
N SER A 180 28.77 22.11 4.51
CA SER A 180 28.51 21.48 3.23
C SER A 180 27.09 20.94 3.17
N ARG A 181 26.19 21.72 2.55
CA ARG A 181 24.93 21.19 2.03
C ARG A 181 25.26 20.12 1.00
N PRO A 182 24.64 18.93 1.03
CA PRO A 182 24.74 18.01 -0.08
C PRO A 182 24.14 18.71 -1.29
N ASN A 183 24.92 18.78 -2.37
CA ASN A 183 24.48 19.19 -3.69
C ASN A 183 23.31 18.30 -4.14
N SER A 184 22.09 18.60 -3.71
CA SER A 184 20.92 18.32 -4.53
C SER A 184 20.95 19.35 -5.64
N ALA A 185 21.82 19.14 -6.64
CA ALA A 185 21.62 19.73 -7.94
C ALA A 185 20.18 19.38 -8.32
N SER A 186 19.28 20.35 -8.19
CA SER A 186 17.89 20.20 -8.56
C SER A 186 17.91 19.92 -10.04
N LYS A 187 17.87 18.63 -10.41
CA LYS A 187 17.68 18.17 -11.78
C LYS A 187 16.60 19.06 -12.36
N ALA A 188 16.97 19.94 -13.31
CA ALA A 188 16.04 20.88 -13.91
C ALA A 188 14.81 20.08 -14.32
N ARG A 189 13.69 20.34 -13.65
CA ARG A 189 12.52 19.48 -13.79
C ARG A 189 12.00 19.68 -15.21
N ARG A 190 12.20 18.67 -16.04
CA ARG A 190 11.72 18.57 -17.41
C ARG A 190 10.20 18.41 -17.37
N HIS A 191 9.44 19.49 -17.51
CA HIS A 191 7.98 19.44 -17.47
C HIS A 191 7.40 19.66 -18.87
N TYR A 192 6.58 18.71 -19.33
CA TYR A 192 5.74 18.92 -20.50
C TYR A 192 4.74 20.04 -20.24
N LYS A 193 4.48 20.86 -21.26
CA LYS A 193 3.46 21.92 -21.21
C LYS A 193 2.28 21.52 -22.09
N LEU A 194 1.10 21.35 -21.51
CA LEU A 194 -0.14 21.12 -22.25
C LEU A 194 -0.97 22.40 -22.28
N VAL A 195 -1.38 22.82 -23.48
CA VAL A 195 -2.34 23.91 -23.66
C VAL A 195 -3.57 23.42 -24.40
N ILE A 196 -4.72 23.97 -24.04
CA ILE A 196 -6.03 23.62 -24.59
C ILE A 196 -6.58 24.83 -25.35
N ARG A 197 -7.16 24.59 -26.52
CA ARG A 197 -7.79 25.63 -27.33
C ARG A 197 -9.05 26.14 -26.61
N CYS A 198 -9.16 27.46 -26.44
CA CYS A 198 -10.34 28.11 -25.89
C CYS A 198 -10.65 29.37 -26.72
N GLY A 199 -11.75 29.35 -27.46
CA GLY A 199 -12.11 30.39 -28.42
C GLY A 199 -11.01 30.62 -29.47
N ALA A 200 -10.59 31.88 -29.63
CA ALA A 200 -9.50 32.28 -30.54
C ALA A 200 -8.08 32.03 -29.98
N GLY A 201 -7.95 31.66 -28.70
CA GLY A 201 -6.67 31.55 -27.99
C GLY A 201 -6.29 30.13 -27.56
N TRP A 202 -5.14 30.03 -26.89
CA TRP A 202 -4.67 28.83 -26.19
C TRP A 202 -4.57 29.15 -24.71
N MET A 203 -5.01 28.24 -23.85
CA MET A 203 -4.89 28.39 -22.40
C MET A 203 -4.18 27.21 -21.77
N SER A 204 -3.62 27.39 -20.57
CA SER A 204 -2.98 26.29 -19.87
C SER A 204 -4.02 25.20 -19.54
N ALA A 205 -3.60 23.94 -19.55
CA ALA A 205 -4.49 22.84 -19.16
C ALA A 205 -5.04 23.03 -17.73
N ARG A 206 -4.23 23.58 -16.82
CA ARG A 206 -4.63 23.92 -15.45
C ARG A 206 -5.82 24.89 -15.43
N ASP A 207 -5.70 26.02 -16.13
CA ASP A 207 -6.75 27.04 -16.15
C ASP A 207 -8.04 26.53 -16.81
N TYR A 208 -7.89 25.73 -17.88
CA TYR A 208 -9.04 25.13 -18.56
C TYR A 208 -9.83 24.21 -17.62
N PHE A 209 -9.14 23.29 -16.95
CA PHE A 209 -9.79 22.35 -16.03
C PHE A 209 -10.37 23.03 -14.79
N SER A 210 -9.71 24.05 -14.25
CA SER A 210 -10.26 24.85 -13.14
C SER A 210 -11.55 25.56 -13.54
N LYS A 211 -11.59 26.20 -14.72
CA LYS A 211 -12.81 26.84 -15.22
C LYS A 211 -13.92 25.83 -15.48
N LEU A 212 -13.58 24.67 -16.04
CA LEU A 212 -14.54 23.59 -16.29
C LEU A 212 -15.14 23.07 -14.98
N TYR A 213 -14.32 22.86 -13.95
CA TYR A 213 -14.80 22.48 -12.63
C TYR A 213 -15.72 23.53 -11.99
N ILE A 214 -15.30 24.81 -11.96
CA ILE A 214 -16.10 25.90 -11.38
C ILE A 214 -17.43 26.05 -12.12
N SER A 215 -17.42 26.03 -13.47
CA SER A 215 -18.64 26.13 -14.27
C SER A 215 -19.65 25.01 -13.97
N ARG A 216 -19.17 23.81 -13.62
CA ARG A 216 -20.02 22.67 -13.25
C ARG A 216 -20.54 22.78 -11.82
N LEU A 217 -19.72 23.29 -10.90
CA LEU A 217 -20.16 23.60 -9.54
C LEU A 217 -21.26 24.67 -9.53
N ASP A 218 -21.09 25.74 -10.31
CA ASP A 218 -22.08 26.82 -10.40
C ASP A 218 -23.43 26.30 -10.93
N VAL A 219 -23.39 25.38 -11.90
CA VAL A 219 -24.61 24.70 -12.40
C VAL A 219 -25.24 23.80 -11.34
N GLN A 220 -24.43 23.08 -10.55
CA GLN A 220 -24.93 22.21 -9.46
C GLN A 220 -25.57 23.01 -8.32
N LEU A 221 -24.99 24.15 -7.94
CA LEU A 221 -25.43 24.94 -6.79
C LEU A 221 -26.64 25.82 -7.10
N ASN A 222 -26.74 26.34 -8.32
CA ASN A 222 -27.70 27.40 -8.64
C ASN A 222 -28.97 26.94 -9.39
N ASN A 223 -29.05 25.70 -9.89
CA ASN A 223 -30.26 25.29 -10.64
C ASN A 223 -30.54 23.77 -10.64
N PRO A 224 -31.23 23.22 -9.61
CA PRO A 224 -31.54 21.79 -9.53
C PRO A 224 -32.61 21.32 -10.53
N VAL A 225 -33.49 22.21 -11.00
CA VAL A 225 -34.62 21.86 -11.90
C VAL A 225 -34.19 21.81 -13.37
N GLY A 226 -33.27 22.68 -13.81
CA GLY A 226 -32.68 22.63 -15.15
C GLY A 226 -31.71 21.46 -15.38
N ARG A 227 -31.47 20.63 -14.35
CA ARG A 227 -30.48 19.54 -14.36
C ARG A 227 -30.91 18.38 -15.26
N LEU A 228 -32.19 18.00 -15.25
CA LEU A 228 -32.73 16.90 -16.06
C LEU A 228 -32.63 17.19 -17.56
N GLU A 229 -33.03 18.40 -18.00
CA GLU A 229 -32.95 18.79 -19.42
C GLU A 229 -31.49 19.00 -19.87
N HIS A 230 -30.64 19.57 -19.01
CA HIS A 230 -29.21 19.75 -19.31
C HIS A 230 -28.48 18.40 -19.41
N ASP A 231 -28.79 17.45 -18.54
CA ASP A 231 -28.20 16.11 -18.56
C ASP A 231 -28.64 15.31 -19.81
N GLU A 232 -29.88 15.44 -20.27
CA GLU A 232 -30.33 14.83 -21.53
C GLU A 232 -29.60 15.41 -22.74
N HIS A 233 -29.44 16.73 -22.81
CA HIS A 233 -28.69 17.39 -23.87
C HIS A 233 -27.20 17.01 -23.87
N LEU A 234 -26.57 16.95 -22.70
CA LEU A 234 -25.19 16.50 -22.55
C LEU A 234 -25.04 15.03 -22.97
N THR A 235 -25.97 14.17 -22.55
CA THR A 235 -25.99 12.75 -22.92
C THR A 235 -26.15 12.57 -24.42
N HIS A 236 -27.06 13.31 -25.05
CA HIS A 236 -27.26 13.26 -26.51
C HIS A 236 -26.00 13.72 -27.26
N ARG A 237 -25.38 14.82 -26.80
CA ARG A 237 -24.12 15.32 -27.38
C ARG A 237 -22.97 14.33 -27.20
N SER A 238 -22.88 13.68 -26.04
CA SER A 238 -21.88 12.65 -25.75
C SER A 238 -22.06 11.40 -26.59
N ARG A 239 -23.31 10.97 -26.85
CA ARG A 239 -23.61 9.86 -27.76
C ARG A 239 -23.22 10.19 -29.21
N ALA A 240 -23.38 11.45 -29.62
CA ALA A 240 -22.97 11.91 -30.95
C ALA A 240 -21.43 11.87 -31.17
N LEU A 241 -20.63 11.77 -30.10
CA LEU A 241 -19.17 11.59 -30.18
C LEU A 241 -18.74 10.14 -30.42
N GLY A 242 -19.70 9.22 -30.61
CA GLY A 242 -19.44 7.80 -30.82
C GLY A 242 -19.22 7.03 -29.51
N PRO A 243 -18.78 5.77 -29.57
CA PRO A 243 -18.57 4.95 -28.37
C PRO A 243 -17.52 5.58 -27.45
N ALA A 244 -17.57 5.23 -26.16
CA ALA A 244 -16.50 5.59 -25.23
C ALA A 244 -15.16 5.04 -25.75
N ALA A 245 -14.11 5.85 -25.64
CA ALA A 245 -12.78 5.40 -26.04
C ALA A 245 -12.34 4.22 -25.17
N THR A 246 -11.60 3.28 -25.76
CA THR A 246 -10.97 2.19 -25.03
C THR A 246 -9.90 2.74 -24.08
N ASP A 247 -9.58 1.99 -23.02
CA ASP A 247 -8.55 2.40 -22.07
C ASP A 247 -7.19 2.59 -22.75
N ASP A 248 -6.88 1.78 -23.77
CA ASP A 248 -5.67 1.85 -24.60
C ASP A 248 -5.50 3.17 -25.35
N ASP A 249 -6.59 3.92 -25.55
CA ASP A 249 -6.63 5.17 -26.29
C ASP A 249 -6.74 6.40 -25.38
N SER A 250 -6.63 6.18 -24.07
CA SER A 250 -6.95 7.17 -23.05
C SER A 250 -5.85 7.33 -22.02
N VAL A 251 -5.66 8.56 -21.57
CA VAL A 251 -4.80 8.89 -20.43
C VAL A 251 -5.69 9.43 -19.31
N THR A 252 -5.58 8.83 -18.13
CA THR A 252 -6.31 9.30 -16.94
C THR A 252 -5.62 10.52 -16.35
N ILE A 253 -6.36 11.60 -16.20
CA ILE A 253 -5.98 12.78 -15.42
C ILE A 253 -6.52 12.61 -14.01
N ARG A 254 -5.61 12.66 -13.04
CA ARG A 254 -5.98 12.69 -11.62
C ARG A 254 -5.65 14.06 -11.05
N PRO A 255 -6.41 14.54 -10.06
CA PRO A 255 -5.95 15.65 -9.25
C PRO A 255 -4.67 15.19 -8.57
N LEU A 256 -3.54 15.78 -8.98
CA LEU A 256 -2.27 15.41 -8.40
C LEU A 256 -2.20 16.00 -6.99
N PHE A 257 -2.04 15.13 -6.00
CA PHE A 257 -1.72 15.46 -4.61
C PHE A 257 -0.30 16.10 -4.48
N HIS A 258 0.12 16.95 -5.42
CA HIS A 258 1.47 17.53 -5.43
C HIS A 258 1.68 18.49 -4.26
N ALA A 259 0.65 19.23 -3.82
CA ALA A 259 0.75 20.05 -2.61
C ALA A 259 1.10 19.21 -1.38
N PHE A 260 0.46 18.05 -1.25
CA PHE A 260 0.75 17.09 -0.19
C PHE A 260 2.18 16.52 -0.30
N GLN A 261 2.64 16.17 -1.50
CA GLN A 261 4.02 15.69 -1.69
C GLN A 261 5.10 16.75 -1.39
N LYS A 262 4.77 18.05 -1.56
CA LYS A 262 5.65 19.18 -1.21
C LYS A 262 5.78 19.38 0.31
N LEU A 263 4.89 18.80 1.12
CA LEU A 263 5.01 18.89 2.57
C LEU A 263 6.27 18.14 3.04
N PRO A 264 6.91 18.62 4.14
CA PRO A 264 7.89 17.87 4.91
C PRO A 264 7.41 16.44 5.20
N ALA A 265 8.34 15.49 5.31
CA ALA A 265 8.02 14.08 5.54
C ALA A 265 7.13 13.93 6.77
N GLU A 266 7.51 14.59 7.86
CA GLU A 266 6.86 14.57 9.17
C GLU A 266 5.40 15.03 9.08
N LEU A 267 5.09 16.06 8.28
CA LEU A 267 3.72 16.53 8.08
C LEU A 267 2.90 15.55 7.24
N LYS A 268 3.50 14.93 6.22
CA LYS A 268 2.83 13.89 5.43
C LYS A 268 2.50 12.69 6.30
N GLU A 269 3.44 12.27 7.14
CA GLU A 269 3.24 11.18 8.10
C GLU A 269 2.14 11.52 9.07
N LEU A 270 2.20 12.68 9.73
CA LEU A 270 1.18 13.11 10.69
C LEU A 270 -0.22 13.09 10.05
N ILE A 271 -0.39 13.70 8.87
CA ILE A 271 -1.67 13.75 8.17
C ILE A 271 -2.18 12.34 7.83
N LEU A 272 -1.31 11.47 7.30
CA LEU A 272 -1.70 10.11 6.90
C LEU A 272 -2.01 9.22 8.11
N MET A 273 -1.21 9.31 9.18
CA MET A 273 -1.43 8.58 10.42
C MET A 273 -2.75 9.01 11.08
N THR A 274 -3.02 10.33 11.14
CA THR A 274 -4.29 10.86 11.63
C THR A 274 -5.46 10.40 10.76
N ALA A 275 -5.34 10.47 9.43
CA ALA A 275 -6.39 10.02 8.50
C ALA A 275 -6.67 8.51 8.63
N ALA A 276 -5.63 7.71 8.90
CA ALA A 276 -5.75 6.27 9.13
C ALA A 276 -6.18 5.91 10.56
N GLY A 277 -6.39 6.90 11.44
CA GLY A 277 -6.76 6.68 12.84
C GLY A 277 -5.67 5.96 13.65
N LEU A 278 -4.40 6.07 13.23
CA LEU A 278 -3.27 5.41 13.88
C LEU A 278 -2.78 6.25 15.05
N SER A 279 -3.29 5.94 16.24
CA SER A 279 -2.87 6.56 17.51
C SER A 279 -1.79 5.74 18.24
N GLY A 280 -1.04 4.90 17.51
CA GLY A 280 -0.03 3.99 18.08
C GLY A 280 -0.60 2.68 18.65
N SER A 281 -1.90 2.42 18.50
CA SER A 281 -2.54 1.14 18.83
C SER A 281 -3.43 0.73 17.66
N TYR A 282 -3.26 -0.51 17.18
CA TYR A 282 -4.03 -1.06 16.07
C TYR A 282 -4.66 -2.39 16.46
N ASP A 283 -6.00 -2.42 16.43
CA ASP A 283 -6.79 -3.55 16.88
C ASP A 283 -7.13 -4.48 15.72
N LEU A 284 -6.60 -5.71 15.78
CA LEU A 284 -6.78 -6.76 14.77
C LEU A 284 -7.66 -7.92 15.27
N ARG A 285 -8.36 -7.73 16.39
CA ARG A 285 -9.28 -8.73 16.92
C ARG A 285 -10.47 -8.89 15.97
N SER A 286 -10.82 -10.14 15.64
CA SER A 286 -12.11 -10.44 15.01
C SER A 286 -13.19 -10.31 16.09
N ASP A 287 -14.24 -9.55 15.84
CA ASP A 287 -15.34 -9.20 16.78
C ASP A 287 -16.12 -10.41 17.35
N ASP A 288 -15.73 -11.64 17.03
CA ASP A 288 -16.55 -12.85 17.23
C ASP A 288 -16.52 -13.44 18.65
N TYR A 289 -15.64 -12.97 19.53
CA TYR A 289 -15.58 -13.41 20.94
C TYR A 289 -15.77 -12.26 21.93
N GLY A 290 -16.84 -11.48 21.73
CA GLY A 290 -17.60 -10.85 22.82
C GLY A 290 -16.95 -9.72 23.61
N THR A 291 -17.69 -8.60 23.71
CA THR A 291 -17.61 -7.54 24.74
C THR A 291 -16.61 -6.40 24.59
N LEU A 292 -15.85 -6.29 23.51
CA LEU A 292 -14.92 -5.15 23.33
C LEU A 292 -15.18 -4.45 22.00
N GLN A 293 -16.38 -3.88 21.83
CA GLN A 293 -16.47 -2.76 20.91
C GLN A 293 -15.84 -1.55 21.62
N PRO A 294 -14.69 -1.02 21.18
CA PRO A 294 -14.22 0.25 21.67
C PRO A 294 -15.31 1.28 21.32
N GLY A 295 -16.04 1.73 22.34
CA GLY A 295 -17.08 2.74 22.17
C GLY A 295 -16.47 3.97 21.51
N GLY A 296 -17.04 4.37 20.38
CA GLY A 296 -16.82 5.70 19.79
C GLY A 296 -15.41 6.01 19.30
N LYS A 297 -14.68 5.07 18.69
CA LYS A 297 -13.54 5.48 17.84
C LYS A 297 -14.11 6.13 16.59
N ASP A 298 -13.82 7.42 16.39
CA ASP A 298 -14.01 8.11 15.12
C ASP A 298 -13.52 7.18 14.01
N ARG A 299 -14.43 6.81 13.10
CA ARG A 299 -14.06 5.94 11.98
C ARG A 299 -12.91 6.61 11.25
N ALA A 300 -11.78 5.90 11.17
CA ALA A 300 -10.64 6.35 10.39
C ALA A 300 -11.12 6.78 9.00
N ALA A 301 -10.70 7.97 8.58
CA ALA A 301 -11.11 8.53 7.29
C ALA A 301 -10.64 7.65 6.11
N ILE A 302 -9.52 6.95 6.30
CA ILE A 302 -8.98 5.97 5.35
C ILE A 302 -8.53 4.70 6.06
N SER A 303 -8.52 3.56 5.36
CA SER A 303 -7.90 2.33 5.85
C SER A 303 -6.37 2.37 5.70
N LEU A 304 -5.65 1.57 6.49
CA LEU A 304 -4.22 1.31 6.30
C LEU A 304 -3.88 0.85 4.86
N SER A 305 -4.75 0.01 4.29
CA SER A 305 -4.59 -0.44 2.89
C SER A 305 -4.69 0.71 1.89
N THR A 306 -5.49 1.74 2.18
CA THR A 306 -5.59 2.94 1.34
C THR A 306 -4.35 3.81 1.51
N LEU A 307 -3.85 3.97 2.75
CA LEU A 307 -2.62 4.69 3.05
C LEU A 307 -1.42 4.14 2.26
N PHE A 308 -1.22 2.82 2.28
CA PHE A 308 -0.11 2.18 1.56
C PHE A 308 -0.22 2.26 0.02
N ARG A 309 -1.36 2.69 -0.52
CA ARG A 309 -1.58 2.89 -1.96
C ARG A 309 -1.37 4.33 -2.42
N VAL A 310 -1.18 5.28 -1.51
CA VAL A 310 -1.05 6.72 -1.84
C VAL A 310 0.21 6.99 -2.64
N SER A 311 1.35 6.44 -2.22
CA SER A 311 2.64 6.61 -2.91
C SER A 311 3.63 5.58 -2.43
N LYS A 312 4.35 4.94 -3.36
CA LYS A 312 5.38 3.95 -3.03
C LYS A 312 6.45 4.51 -2.09
N ASN A 313 6.94 5.71 -2.36
CA ASN A 313 7.98 6.35 -1.54
C ASN A 313 7.49 6.64 -0.11
N ILE A 314 6.23 7.06 0.01
CA ILE A 314 5.62 7.31 1.31
C ILE A 314 5.43 5.99 2.07
N THR A 315 4.96 4.95 1.38
CA THR A 315 4.77 3.61 1.94
C THR A 315 6.08 3.02 2.47
N ASP A 316 7.16 3.11 1.69
CA ASP A 316 8.46 2.53 2.08
C ASP A 316 8.99 3.14 3.40
N HIS A 317 8.73 4.43 3.63
CA HIS A 317 9.10 5.11 4.88
C HIS A 317 8.12 4.83 6.03
N LEU A 318 6.82 5.01 5.78
CA LEU A 318 5.77 4.89 6.80
C LEU A 318 5.62 3.46 7.32
N GLN A 319 5.80 2.45 6.47
CA GLN A 319 5.56 1.06 6.86
C GLN A 319 6.48 0.63 8.02
N THR A 320 7.77 0.96 7.93
CA THR A 320 8.74 0.66 8.99
C THR A 320 8.39 1.43 10.27
N HIS A 321 8.05 2.72 10.15
CA HIS A 321 7.63 3.52 11.29
C HIS A 321 6.40 2.93 11.98
N ILE A 322 5.37 2.56 11.21
CA ILE A 322 4.13 1.95 11.72
C ILE A 322 4.44 0.67 12.49
N TYR A 323 5.26 -0.24 11.96
CA TYR A 323 5.60 -1.47 12.67
C TYR A 323 6.37 -1.24 13.99
N HIS A 324 7.18 -0.18 14.06
CA HIS A 324 7.96 0.17 15.25
C HIS A 324 7.15 0.87 16.33
N SER A 325 6.26 1.78 15.92
CA SER A 325 5.53 2.67 16.83
C SER A 325 4.14 2.15 17.21
N THR A 326 3.59 1.17 16.48
CA THR A 326 2.24 0.66 16.71
C THR A 326 2.25 -0.59 17.58
N ASP A 327 1.37 -0.61 18.58
CA ASP A 327 1.00 -1.81 19.33
C ASP A 327 -0.11 -2.57 18.60
N PHE A 328 0.19 -3.78 18.15
CA PHE A 328 -0.78 -4.61 17.42
C PHE A 328 -1.49 -5.57 18.37
N HIS A 329 -2.81 -5.44 18.45
CA HIS A 329 -3.64 -6.23 19.36
C HIS A 329 -4.24 -7.44 18.65
N PHE A 330 -4.03 -8.62 19.21
CA PHE A 330 -4.51 -9.89 18.69
C PHE A 330 -5.38 -10.62 19.69
N GLY A 331 -6.40 -11.32 19.20
CA GLY A 331 -7.18 -12.27 19.98
C GLY A 331 -6.64 -13.69 19.79
N LEU A 332 -7.56 -14.65 19.67
CA LEU A 332 -7.23 -16.06 19.36
C LEU A 332 -6.98 -16.30 17.86
N THR A 333 -7.27 -15.34 16.99
CA THR A 333 -7.20 -15.48 15.53
C THR A 333 -6.50 -14.28 14.89
N GLY A 334 -6.12 -14.41 13.62
CA GLY A 334 -5.58 -13.32 12.80
C GLY A 334 -4.05 -13.15 12.88
N PHE A 335 -3.41 -13.59 13.97
CA PHE A 335 -1.97 -13.40 14.17
C PHE A 335 -1.10 -14.05 13.07
N THR A 336 -1.31 -15.33 12.75
CA THR A 336 -0.55 -16.02 11.69
C THR A 336 -0.70 -15.34 10.33
N ASN A 337 -1.93 -14.94 9.98
CA ASN A 337 -2.21 -14.25 8.72
C ASN A 337 -1.53 -12.88 8.66
N PHE A 338 -1.50 -12.14 9.78
CA PHE A 338 -0.78 -10.88 9.88
C PHE A 338 0.73 -11.05 9.66
N LEU A 339 1.33 -12.09 10.25
CA LEU A 339 2.75 -12.40 10.05
C LEU A 339 3.07 -12.78 8.59
N TRP A 340 2.19 -13.57 7.96
CA TRP A 340 2.30 -13.88 6.54
C TRP A 340 2.23 -12.65 5.64
N GLN A 341 1.26 -11.78 5.90
CA GLN A 341 1.05 -10.57 5.11
C GLN A 341 2.17 -9.54 5.29
N SER A 342 2.79 -9.52 6.46
CA SER A 342 3.96 -8.67 6.71
C SER A 342 5.17 -9.13 5.90
N GLY A 343 5.26 -10.42 5.59
CA GLY A 343 6.35 -11.00 4.82
C GLY A 343 7.66 -11.12 5.60
N PRO A 344 8.64 -11.90 5.11
CA PRO A 344 9.91 -12.15 5.81
C PRO A 344 10.73 -10.88 6.06
N GLU A 345 10.73 -9.95 5.12
CA GLU A 345 11.56 -8.74 5.19
C GLU A 345 11.06 -7.71 6.20
N LYS A 346 9.81 -7.77 6.66
CA LYS A 346 9.24 -6.77 7.58
C LYS A 346 8.87 -7.32 8.94
N ARG A 347 8.87 -8.65 9.11
CA ARG A 347 8.52 -9.28 10.39
C ARG A 347 9.41 -8.83 11.54
N HIS A 348 10.71 -8.64 11.29
CA HIS A 348 11.65 -8.16 12.31
C HIS A 348 11.39 -6.71 12.74
N GLU A 349 10.65 -5.92 11.95
CA GLU A 349 10.27 -4.55 12.29
C GLU A 349 9.09 -4.53 13.28
N ILE A 350 8.39 -5.64 13.47
CA ILE A 350 7.28 -5.71 14.44
C ILE A 350 7.88 -5.72 15.85
N ARG A 351 7.72 -4.61 16.60
CA ARG A 351 8.33 -4.46 17.93
C ARG A 351 7.37 -4.61 19.11
N ARG A 352 6.06 -4.46 18.90
CA ARG A 352 5.06 -4.37 19.97
C ARG A 352 3.84 -5.20 19.63
N LEU A 353 3.53 -6.16 20.50
CA LEU A 353 2.38 -7.04 20.36
C LEU A 353 1.59 -7.07 21.66
N THR A 354 0.28 -7.04 21.55
CA THR A 354 -0.65 -7.25 22.66
C THR A 354 -1.55 -8.45 22.39
N PHE A 355 -1.61 -9.42 23.30
CA PHE A 355 -2.49 -10.58 23.17
C PHE A 355 -3.66 -10.53 24.17
N HIS A 356 -4.87 -10.73 23.64
CA HIS A 356 -6.15 -10.80 24.34
C HIS A 356 -6.74 -12.20 24.19
N PHE A 357 -6.10 -13.20 24.78
CA PHE A 357 -6.50 -14.60 24.61
C PHE A 357 -7.73 -15.00 25.44
N GLY A 358 -7.97 -14.33 26.57
CA GLY A 358 -9.07 -14.66 27.49
C GLY A 358 -8.95 -16.05 28.12
N LYS A 359 -10.08 -16.66 28.48
CA LYS A 359 -10.13 -17.92 29.26
C LYS A 359 -9.36 -19.10 28.66
N LEU A 360 -9.19 -19.17 27.35
CA LEU A 360 -8.55 -20.31 26.67
C LEU A 360 -7.08 -20.02 26.28
N ALA A 361 -6.45 -19.06 26.95
CA ALA A 361 -5.11 -18.60 26.61
C ALA A 361 -4.04 -19.69 26.62
N LEU A 362 -3.95 -20.44 27.71
CA LEU A 362 -2.94 -21.50 27.82
C LEU A 362 -3.19 -22.61 26.80
N LEU A 363 -4.44 -23.03 26.60
CA LEU A 363 -4.79 -24.01 25.56
C LEU A 363 -4.36 -23.54 24.16
N HIS A 364 -4.58 -22.27 23.84
CA HIS A 364 -4.14 -21.69 22.57
C HIS A 364 -2.61 -21.68 22.44
N CYS A 365 -1.91 -21.32 23.51
CA CYS A 365 -0.44 -21.37 23.56
C CYS A 365 0.09 -22.80 23.40
N ILE A 366 -0.52 -23.80 24.05
CA ILE A 366 -0.11 -25.20 23.91
C ILE A 366 -0.32 -25.70 22.48
N ARG A 367 -1.47 -25.41 21.87
CA ARG A 367 -1.78 -25.81 20.49
C ARG A 367 -0.74 -25.30 19.50
N TRP A 368 -0.34 -24.04 19.62
CA TRP A 368 0.36 -23.35 18.54
C TRP A 368 1.80 -22.95 18.83
N LEU A 369 2.14 -22.65 20.09
CA LEU A 369 3.41 -22.01 20.44
C LEU A 369 4.29 -22.82 21.39
N ALA A 370 3.73 -23.76 22.15
CA ALA A 370 4.51 -24.52 23.15
C ALA A 370 5.67 -25.29 22.52
N PRO A 371 6.74 -25.61 23.26
CA PRO A 371 7.75 -26.58 22.83
C PRO A 371 7.15 -27.94 22.44
N ASP A 372 7.84 -28.68 21.57
CA ASP A 372 7.33 -29.95 21.05
C ASP A 372 7.13 -31.01 22.13
N ALA A 373 8.01 -31.09 23.12
CA ALA A 373 7.85 -31.99 24.26
C ALA A 373 6.51 -31.77 25.00
N ILE A 374 6.07 -30.51 25.15
CA ILE A 374 4.80 -30.17 25.82
C ILE A 374 3.61 -30.48 24.90
N PHE A 375 3.73 -30.13 23.61
CA PHE A 375 2.67 -30.40 22.66
C PHE A 375 2.46 -31.90 22.44
N LEU A 376 3.51 -32.71 22.36
CA LEU A 376 3.41 -34.17 22.23
C LEU A 376 2.87 -34.82 23.50
N LEU A 377 3.15 -34.24 24.67
CA LEU A 377 2.59 -34.69 25.94
C LEU A 377 1.06 -34.57 25.91
N PHE A 378 0.53 -33.39 25.61
CA PHE A 378 -0.92 -33.12 25.71
C PHE A 378 -1.69 -33.34 24.41
N GLU A 379 -1.12 -33.04 23.25
CA GLU A 379 -1.73 -33.04 21.90
C GLU A 379 -3.21 -32.61 21.90
N PRO A 380 -3.50 -31.35 22.31
CA PRO A 380 -4.88 -30.88 22.44
C PRO A 380 -5.63 -30.98 21.10
N PRO A 381 -6.86 -31.53 21.09
CA PRO A 381 -7.60 -31.74 19.85
C PRO A 381 -7.93 -30.41 19.15
N VAL A 382 -7.70 -30.37 17.83
CA VAL A 382 -8.08 -29.24 16.94
C VAL A 382 -8.90 -29.76 15.77
N ALA A 383 -10.05 -29.15 15.52
CA ALA A 383 -10.90 -29.48 14.37
C ALA A 383 -10.31 -28.94 13.06
N THR A 384 -9.35 -29.67 12.50
CA THR A 384 -8.78 -29.42 11.17
C THR A 384 -9.15 -30.55 10.21
N ASN A 385 -9.28 -30.23 8.92
CA ASN A 385 -9.52 -31.21 7.87
C ASN A 385 -8.57 -30.96 6.69
N PRO A 386 -7.58 -31.83 6.43
CA PRO A 386 -7.24 -33.04 7.21
C PRO A 386 -6.66 -32.72 8.60
N ARG A 387 -6.73 -33.66 9.54
CA ARG A 387 -6.22 -33.50 10.92
C ARG A 387 -4.73 -33.16 10.96
N SER A 388 -3.96 -33.61 9.97
CA SER A 388 -2.53 -33.31 9.84
C SER A 388 -2.24 -31.81 9.69
N LEU A 389 -3.20 -31.00 9.25
CA LEU A 389 -3.02 -29.54 9.14
C LEU A 389 -2.68 -28.89 10.47
N GLN A 390 -3.13 -29.42 11.62
CA GLN A 390 -2.75 -28.85 12.92
C GLN A 390 -1.23 -28.77 13.11
N TYR A 391 -0.51 -29.81 12.64
CA TYR A 391 0.94 -29.89 12.74
C TYR A 391 1.61 -28.91 11.78
N PHE A 392 1.09 -28.81 10.55
CA PHE A 392 1.58 -27.85 9.56
C PHE A 392 1.44 -26.41 10.07
N TRP A 393 0.25 -26.04 10.55
CA TRP A 393 -0.04 -24.70 11.08
C TRP A 393 0.83 -24.36 12.30
N ARG A 394 1.05 -25.35 13.17
CA ARG A 394 1.93 -25.22 14.33
C ARG A 394 3.38 -24.98 13.94
N CYS A 395 3.95 -25.78 13.04
CA CYS A 395 5.32 -25.57 12.57
C CYS A 395 5.47 -24.17 11.93
N GLN A 396 4.50 -23.78 11.10
CA GLN A 396 4.51 -22.48 10.46
C GLN A 396 4.49 -21.33 11.47
N ILE A 397 3.54 -21.31 12.41
CA ILE A 397 3.47 -20.21 13.36
C ILE A 397 4.71 -20.15 14.25
N GLN A 398 5.26 -21.30 14.68
CA GLN A 398 6.50 -21.36 15.45
C GLN A 398 7.68 -20.76 14.68
N ASP A 399 7.82 -21.05 13.38
CA ASP A 399 8.87 -20.45 12.57
C ASP A 399 8.64 -18.95 12.36
N LEU A 400 7.40 -18.53 12.16
CA LEU A 400 7.08 -17.11 11.99
C LEU A 400 7.37 -16.27 13.25
N VAL A 401 7.11 -16.81 14.45
CA VAL A 401 7.33 -16.07 15.72
C VAL A 401 8.80 -16.02 16.14
N LYS A 402 9.64 -16.96 15.68
CA LYS A 402 11.09 -16.91 15.90
C LYS A 402 11.73 -15.69 15.24
N ASP A 403 11.18 -15.21 14.13
CA ASP A 403 11.65 -14.01 13.43
C ASP A 403 11.28 -12.70 14.16
N LEU A 404 10.53 -12.78 15.26
CA LEU A 404 10.04 -11.62 16.00
C LEU A 404 10.93 -11.30 17.20
N HIS A 405 11.56 -10.13 17.14
CA HIS A 405 12.36 -9.55 18.21
C HIS A 405 11.63 -8.38 18.84
N LEU A 406 10.81 -8.69 19.85
CA LEU A 406 9.87 -7.76 20.45
C LEU A 406 10.54 -6.87 21.49
N PHE A 407 10.32 -5.55 21.35
CA PHE A 407 10.60 -4.58 22.40
C PHE A 407 9.60 -4.71 23.55
N THR A 408 8.33 -4.98 23.24
CA THR A 408 7.29 -5.16 24.27
C THR A 408 6.30 -6.23 23.84
N LEU A 409 6.12 -7.21 24.72
CA LEU A 409 5.01 -8.16 24.67
C LEU A 409 4.05 -7.80 25.80
N THR A 410 2.83 -7.42 25.45
CA THR A 410 1.77 -7.14 26.40
C THR A 410 0.78 -8.30 26.41
N VAL A 411 0.38 -8.73 27.60
CA VAL A 411 -0.62 -9.79 27.77
C VAL A 411 -1.78 -9.24 28.58
N ASP A 412 -2.98 -9.32 28.00
CA ASP A 412 -4.22 -9.04 28.72
C ASP A 412 -4.57 -10.25 29.59
N ILE A 413 -4.49 -10.09 30.90
CA ILE A 413 -4.70 -11.17 31.86
C ILE A 413 -6.17 -11.35 32.22
N LYS A 414 -7.07 -10.55 31.65
CA LYS A 414 -8.50 -10.67 31.90
C LYS A 414 -9.00 -12.08 31.54
N GLN A 415 -9.72 -12.69 32.49
CA GLN A 415 -10.29 -14.04 32.38
C GLN A 415 -9.26 -15.18 32.25
N ILE A 416 -7.95 -14.92 32.40
CA ILE A 416 -6.94 -15.98 32.46
C ILE A 416 -6.84 -16.50 33.90
N ASP A 417 -6.82 -17.83 34.09
CA ASP A 417 -6.62 -18.41 35.41
C ASP A 417 -5.18 -18.16 35.90
N ARG A 418 -5.02 -17.91 37.20
CA ARG A 418 -3.73 -17.61 37.82
C ARG A 418 -2.76 -18.78 37.69
N THR A 419 -3.28 -20.01 37.74
CA THR A 419 -2.51 -21.26 37.58
C THR A 419 -2.00 -21.43 36.16
N ASP A 420 -2.71 -20.88 35.16
CA ASP A 420 -2.34 -21.01 33.75
C ASP A 420 -1.23 -20.01 33.33
N LEU A 421 -1.11 -18.89 34.04
CA LEU A 421 -0.19 -17.80 33.70
C LEU A 421 1.29 -18.22 33.63
N PRO A 422 1.88 -18.96 34.59
CA PRO A 422 3.29 -19.35 34.54
C PRO A 422 3.64 -20.14 33.28
N MET A 423 2.84 -21.15 32.97
CA MET A 423 3.07 -22.00 31.80
C MET A 423 2.87 -21.23 30.50
N MET A 424 1.85 -20.37 30.43
CA MET A 424 1.58 -19.54 29.27
C MET A 424 2.75 -18.60 28.97
N ILE A 425 3.24 -17.88 29.98
CA ILE A 425 4.39 -16.96 29.82
C ILE A 425 5.67 -17.73 29.48
N ALA A 426 5.85 -18.93 30.02
CA ALA A 426 6.97 -19.80 29.66
C ALA A 426 6.95 -20.21 28.19
N ILE A 427 5.78 -20.58 27.68
CA ILE A 427 5.57 -20.89 26.26
C ILE A 427 5.87 -19.65 25.41
N MET A 428 5.32 -18.49 25.73
CA MET A 428 5.57 -17.28 24.95
C MET A 428 7.04 -16.89 24.95
N LYS A 429 7.73 -16.94 26.11
CA LYS A 429 9.16 -16.65 26.17
C LYS A 429 10.05 -17.61 25.39
N SER A 430 9.65 -18.87 25.29
CA SER A 430 10.41 -19.88 24.52
C SER A 430 10.09 -19.84 23.02
N ALA A 431 8.91 -19.37 22.64
CA ALA A 431 8.47 -19.35 21.25
C ALA A 431 9.01 -18.15 20.45
N PHE A 432 8.98 -16.95 21.02
CA PHE A 432 9.41 -15.73 20.33
C PHE A 432 10.94 -15.62 20.28
N GLY A 433 11.48 -15.04 19.20
CA GLY A 433 12.93 -14.88 19.00
C GLY A 433 13.61 -14.10 20.13
N SER A 434 13.03 -12.96 20.53
CA SER A 434 13.40 -12.28 21.78
C SER A 434 12.27 -11.41 22.31
N ILE A 435 12.22 -11.23 23.63
CA ILE A 435 11.29 -10.32 24.30
C ILE A 435 12.07 -9.49 25.32
N GLU A 436 12.19 -8.18 25.08
CA GLU A 436 12.89 -7.28 26.01
C GLU A 436 12.04 -6.96 27.24
N LYS A 437 10.75 -6.66 27.04
CA LYS A 437 9.85 -6.24 28.12
C LYS A 437 8.53 -7.00 28.04
N LEU A 438 8.14 -7.60 29.17
CA LEU A 438 6.83 -8.20 29.35
C LEU A 438 5.94 -7.23 30.15
N ARG A 439 4.74 -6.95 29.65
CA ARG A 439 3.75 -6.11 30.31
C ARG A 439 2.44 -6.85 30.50
N PHE A 440 1.74 -6.53 31.58
CA PHE A 440 0.42 -7.09 31.86
C PHE A 440 -0.60 -5.97 31.90
N VAL A 441 -1.74 -6.20 31.27
CA VAL A 441 -2.86 -5.26 31.26
C VAL A 441 -4.15 -6.00 31.57
N GLU A 442 -5.17 -5.25 31.97
CA GLU A 442 -6.53 -5.73 32.11
C GLU A 442 -7.46 -4.79 31.36
N THR A 443 -8.12 -5.31 30.32
CA THR A 443 -9.05 -4.51 29.49
C THR A 443 -10.47 -4.66 30.00
N ASP A 444 -11.08 -3.59 30.52
CA ASP A 444 -12.47 -3.64 31.01
C ASP A 444 -13.49 -3.90 29.87
N ASN A 445 -14.76 -4.15 30.19
CA ASN A 445 -15.82 -4.37 29.19
C ASN A 445 -16.15 -3.13 28.34
N LYS A 446 -15.56 -1.97 28.67
CA LYS A 446 -15.70 -0.71 27.93
C LYS A 446 -14.51 -0.46 26.99
N GLY A 447 -13.53 -1.37 26.95
CA GLY A 447 -12.32 -1.26 26.13
C GLY A 447 -11.20 -0.43 26.77
N ILE A 448 -11.33 -0.04 28.05
CA ILE A 448 -10.31 0.69 28.79
C ILE A 448 -9.27 -0.30 29.30
N THR A 449 -8.03 -0.12 28.86
CA THR A 449 -6.87 -0.92 29.29
C THR A 449 -6.23 -0.30 30.52
N THR A 450 -6.09 -1.09 31.58
CA THR A 450 -5.39 -0.68 32.81
C THR A 450 -4.11 -1.49 32.97
N PRO A 451 -2.95 -0.87 33.24
CA PRO A 451 -1.72 -1.60 33.47
C PRO A 451 -1.77 -2.34 34.82
N VAL A 452 -1.37 -3.61 34.81
CA VAL A 452 -1.27 -4.43 36.02
C VAL A 452 0.18 -4.44 36.48
N THR A 453 0.43 -4.00 37.71
CA THR A 453 1.78 -4.00 38.29
C THR A 453 2.19 -5.41 38.69
N LEU A 454 3.49 -5.68 38.70
CA LEU A 454 4.02 -6.99 39.09
C LEU A 454 3.70 -7.37 40.53
N ASP A 455 3.32 -6.41 41.39
CA ASP A 455 2.94 -6.62 42.79
C ASP A 455 1.50 -7.14 42.95
N ASP A 456 0.74 -7.23 41.86
CA ASP A 456 -0.58 -7.84 41.87
C ASP A 456 -0.48 -9.31 42.31
N LYS A 457 -1.33 -9.71 43.27
CA LYS A 457 -1.41 -11.07 43.81
C LYS A 457 -1.67 -12.12 42.73
N ARG A 458 -2.28 -11.75 41.60
CA ARG A 458 -2.50 -12.63 40.44
C ARG A 458 -1.22 -13.03 39.73
N LEU A 459 -0.18 -12.19 39.82
CA LEU A 459 1.11 -12.38 39.16
C LEU A 459 2.18 -12.96 40.10
N SER A 460 1.83 -13.27 41.35
CA SER A 460 2.77 -13.76 42.36
C SER A 460 3.47 -15.06 41.94
N GLU A 461 2.74 -15.97 41.27
CA GLU A 461 3.27 -17.25 40.77
C GLU A 461 4.33 -17.06 39.68
N LEU A 462 4.33 -15.94 38.96
CA LEU A 462 5.34 -15.66 37.92
C LEU A 462 6.72 -15.36 38.49
N ARG A 463 6.82 -15.00 39.78
CA ARG A 463 8.10 -14.74 40.46
C ARG A 463 8.76 -16.01 40.98
N LYS A 464 8.00 -17.10 41.10
CA LYS A 464 8.54 -18.39 41.57
C LYS A 464 9.31 -19.08 40.45
N LYS A 465 10.30 -19.90 40.85
CA LYS A 465 10.94 -20.83 39.93
C LYS A 465 10.04 -22.04 39.79
N HIS A 466 9.71 -22.37 38.54
CA HIS A 466 8.92 -23.55 38.19
C HIS A 466 9.75 -24.48 37.34
N THR A 467 9.39 -25.76 37.30
CA THR A 467 9.89 -26.68 36.26
C THR A 467 8.78 -26.91 35.24
N TRP A 468 9.13 -27.30 34.02
CA TRP A 468 8.13 -27.73 33.05
C TRP A 468 7.30 -28.89 33.57
N ARG A 469 7.92 -29.82 34.31
CA ARG A 469 7.24 -30.94 34.99
C ARG A 469 6.14 -30.43 35.92
N GLN A 470 6.46 -29.52 36.82
CA GLN A 470 5.49 -28.96 37.77
C GLN A 470 4.33 -28.28 37.05
N MET A 471 4.62 -27.41 36.07
CA MET A 471 3.58 -26.70 35.31
C MET A 471 2.68 -27.67 34.52
N CYS A 472 3.22 -28.76 33.97
CA CYS A 472 2.43 -29.76 33.26
C CYS A 472 1.52 -30.56 34.21
N LEU A 473 1.99 -30.91 35.41
CA LEU A 473 1.18 -31.59 36.42
C LEU A 473 0.03 -30.70 36.90
N GLU A 474 0.32 -29.43 37.22
CA GLU A 474 -0.69 -28.45 37.63
C GLU A 474 -1.75 -28.23 36.54
N TYR A 475 -1.33 -28.12 35.28
CA TYR A 475 -2.24 -28.02 34.14
C TYR A 475 -3.11 -29.27 33.97
N TYR A 476 -2.52 -30.47 34.10
CA TYR A 476 -3.27 -31.72 33.97
C TYR A 476 -4.34 -31.85 35.06
N GLU A 477 -3.99 -31.58 36.32
CA GLU A 477 -4.93 -31.62 37.45
C GLU A 477 -6.05 -30.59 37.30
N ALA A 478 -5.71 -29.34 36.96
CA ALA A 478 -6.69 -28.26 36.81
C ALA A 478 -7.73 -28.55 35.71
N HIS A 479 -7.31 -29.23 34.64
CA HIS A 479 -8.15 -29.41 33.45
C HIS A 479 -8.61 -30.86 33.23
N ARG A 480 -8.36 -31.81 34.14
CA ARG A 480 -8.57 -33.28 34.00
C ARG A 480 -9.99 -33.73 33.62
N VAL A 481 -10.98 -32.88 33.84
CA VAL A 481 -12.40 -33.19 33.55
C VAL A 481 -12.79 -32.82 32.10
N HIS A 482 -11.95 -32.06 31.41
CA HIS A 482 -12.28 -31.43 30.14
C HIS A 482 -11.56 -32.06 28.93
N SER A 483 -12.31 -32.84 28.15
CA SER A 483 -11.81 -33.60 26.99
C SER A 483 -11.18 -32.81 25.84
N TYR A 484 -11.28 -31.48 25.83
CA TYR A 484 -10.75 -30.64 24.78
C TYR A 484 -9.34 -30.09 25.06
N PHE A 485 -8.76 -30.36 26.23
CA PHE A 485 -7.42 -29.89 26.62
C PHE A 485 -6.28 -30.87 26.34
N TYR A 486 -6.60 -32.15 26.09
CA TYR A 486 -5.58 -33.18 25.86
C TYR A 486 -6.13 -34.35 25.03
N LYS A 487 -5.22 -35.17 24.50
CA LYS A 487 -5.50 -36.38 23.74
C LYS A 487 -6.27 -37.40 24.56
N PHE A 488 -7.04 -38.23 23.86
CA PHE A 488 -7.97 -39.17 24.48
C PHE A 488 -7.33 -40.16 25.46
N GLU A 489 -6.08 -40.54 25.25
CA GLU A 489 -5.32 -41.45 26.12
C GLU A 489 -5.17 -40.87 27.55
N LEU A 490 -5.00 -39.57 27.67
CA LEU A 490 -4.82 -38.89 28.95
C LEU A 490 -6.14 -38.71 29.72
N LEU A 491 -7.31 -38.83 29.08
CA LEU A 491 -8.59 -38.74 29.79
C LEU A 491 -8.81 -39.88 30.80
N LYS A 492 -8.13 -41.01 30.60
CA LYS A 492 -8.25 -42.21 31.44
C LYS A 492 -7.02 -42.46 32.32
N GLY A 493 -5.94 -41.71 32.08
CA GLY A 493 -4.67 -41.88 32.78
C GLY A 493 -4.71 -41.31 34.20
N GLN A 494 -3.86 -41.84 35.06
CA GLN A 494 -3.56 -41.22 36.35
C GLN A 494 -2.38 -40.25 36.22
N VAL A 495 -2.10 -39.49 37.28
CA VAL A 495 -0.99 -38.52 37.29
C VAL A 495 0.36 -39.23 37.11
N GLU A 496 0.48 -40.44 37.65
CA GLU A 496 1.66 -41.29 37.56
C GLU A 496 2.00 -41.67 36.12
N ASP A 497 0.99 -41.87 35.27
CA ASP A 497 1.18 -42.15 33.84
C ASP A 497 1.83 -40.95 33.14
N LEU A 498 1.39 -39.73 33.47
CA LEU A 498 1.96 -38.50 32.95
C LEU A 498 3.42 -38.32 33.41
N GLU A 499 3.69 -38.57 34.69
CA GLU A 499 5.04 -38.51 35.26
C GLU A 499 6.00 -39.49 34.60
N ALA A 500 5.53 -40.71 34.31
CA ALA A 500 6.31 -41.73 33.62
C ALA A 500 6.65 -41.32 32.17
N ILE A 501 5.73 -40.62 31.48
CA ILE A 501 6.01 -40.06 30.15
C ILE A 501 7.06 -38.95 30.26
N MET A 502 6.89 -38.00 31.18
CA MET A 502 7.84 -36.90 31.39
C MET A 502 9.23 -37.39 31.84
N ALA A 503 9.31 -38.52 32.56
CA ALA A 503 10.57 -39.13 32.96
C ALA A 503 11.43 -39.58 31.78
N LYS A 504 10.85 -39.85 30.60
CA LYS A 504 11.60 -40.19 29.39
C LYS A 504 12.44 -39.04 28.85
N GLU A 505 12.01 -37.79 29.08
CA GLU A 505 12.71 -36.56 28.67
C GLU A 505 13.07 -35.71 29.90
N ASN A 506 13.69 -36.34 30.89
CA ASN A 506 13.92 -35.74 32.20
C ASN A 506 14.73 -34.44 32.15
N THR A 507 15.62 -34.30 31.17
CA THR A 507 16.44 -33.09 30.95
C THR A 507 15.59 -31.87 30.63
N PHE A 508 14.62 -32.01 29.71
CA PHE A 508 13.71 -30.93 29.34
C PHE A 508 12.75 -30.62 30.51
N PHE A 509 12.07 -31.63 31.04
CA PHE A 509 10.99 -31.41 32.02
C PHE A 509 11.47 -30.88 33.37
N ASN A 510 12.70 -31.19 33.78
CA ASN A 510 13.27 -30.67 35.04
C ASN A 510 14.06 -29.37 34.86
N THR A 511 14.13 -28.83 33.64
CA THR A 511 14.79 -27.53 33.43
C THR A 511 14.05 -26.45 34.21
N PRO A 512 14.73 -25.71 35.11
CA PRO A 512 14.10 -24.64 35.86
C PRO A 512 13.80 -23.47 34.91
N PHE A 513 12.59 -22.96 35.01
CA PHE A 513 12.12 -21.82 34.27
C PHE A 513 11.63 -20.74 35.24
N SER A 514 12.01 -19.49 34.98
CA SER A 514 11.50 -18.33 35.70
C SER A 514 10.78 -17.41 34.73
N PRO A 515 9.44 -17.30 34.81
CA PRO A 515 8.65 -16.45 33.92
C PRO A 515 9.04 -14.99 33.95
N LEU A 516 9.60 -14.51 35.05
CA LEU A 516 10.20 -13.20 35.18
C LEU A 516 11.65 -13.37 35.60
N VAL A 517 12.59 -12.92 34.76
CA VAL A 517 13.98 -12.80 35.22
C VAL A 517 13.95 -11.75 36.33
N PRO A 518 14.46 -12.03 37.54
CA PRO A 518 14.65 -11.00 38.54
C PRO A 518 15.44 -9.89 37.85
N ARG A 519 14.96 -8.65 37.86
CA ARG A 519 15.82 -7.52 37.53
C ARG A 519 17.05 -7.71 38.42
N GLU A 520 18.22 -7.88 37.82
CA GLU A 520 19.44 -7.46 38.49
C GLU A 520 19.15 -6.01 38.89
N GLU A 521 18.98 -5.81 40.18
CA GLU A 521 18.98 -4.49 40.77
C GLU A 521 20.31 -3.88 40.37
N PHE A 522 20.29 -3.03 39.33
CA PHE A 522 21.38 -2.10 39.15
C PHE A 522 21.52 -1.37 40.48
N PRO A 523 22.69 -1.43 41.14
CA PRO A 523 22.86 -0.79 42.43
C PRO A 523 22.55 0.69 42.25
N ALA A 524 21.70 1.21 43.12
CA ALA A 524 21.46 2.64 43.23
C ALA A 524 22.77 3.31 43.71
N SER A 525 23.61 3.72 42.75
CA SER A 525 24.78 4.59 42.92
C SER A 525 25.30 4.92 41.50
N ALA A 526 25.44 6.16 41.04
CA ALA A 526 25.67 7.44 41.70
C ALA A 526 25.00 8.61 40.95
#